data_AF-A0A5B0LLN0-F1
#
_entry.id   AF-A0A5B0LLN0-F1
#
_cell.length_a   1.000
_cell.length_b   1.000
_cell.length_c   1.000
_cell.angle_alpha   90.00
_cell.angle_beta   90.00
_cell.angle_gamma   90.00
#
_symmetry.space_group_name_H-M   'P 1'
#
loop_
_entity.id
_entity.type
_entity.pdbx_description
1 polymer ?
#
loop_
_entity_poly.entity_id
_entity_poly.type
_entity_poly.pdbx_seq_one_letter_code
_entity_poly.pdbx_strand_id
1 'polypeptide(L)'
;MTQIKRIVASEVVPIWEYLQEKFIKFKCKGEDDADIKLKYLKSLFLLGDYIYKNKLLKGKPTGEIEIFKPDTIINLVNFHVQLLIISQGKRLFESPEWVTPQIDLLISDPSLKHFHRSIKGLEKTKKNFLEYLILRSIMENYEFLCPIRRDDYPLEIEPYFQAFLDTNFIQQERKDCVLKSQGSVENIKSVFLPALKMIVEFFENMDNLESDERSSRQVQKFQVLISFCILNFIITYHPWMIVHVFPDFTRVLMSKIRFMVSLLSQDKNRSQLKLSKKELMLIAEIYEQKDFVVKWIKVVCPLFLDKK
;
A
#
# COMPACT_ATOMS: atom_id res chain seq x y z
N MET A 1 15.29 -33.87 18.11
CA MET A 1 14.51 -32.64 17.82
C MET A 1 13.93 -31.96 19.07
N THR A 2 13.64 -32.70 20.14
CA THR A 2 12.97 -32.20 21.36
C THR A 2 13.82 -31.25 22.22
N GLN A 3 15.15 -31.45 22.25
CA GLN A 3 16.08 -30.64 23.06
C GLN A 3 16.24 -29.20 22.52
N ILE A 4 16.35 -29.03 21.20
CA ILE A 4 16.44 -27.69 20.58
C ILE A 4 15.17 -26.87 20.87
N LYS A 5 13.98 -27.46 20.71
CA LYS A 5 12.72 -26.78 21.03
C LYS A 5 12.65 -26.38 22.51
N ARG A 6 13.19 -27.21 23.40
CA ARG A 6 13.28 -26.90 24.84
C ARG A 6 14.18 -25.70 25.10
N ILE A 7 15.39 -25.67 24.55
CA ILE A 7 16.35 -24.55 24.66
C ILE A 7 15.72 -23.26 24.13
N VAL A 8 15.13 -23.31 22.93
CA VAL A 8 14.46 -22.13 22.35
C VAL A 8 13.35 -21.62 23.28
N ALA A 9 12.51 -22.52 23.79
CA ALA A 9 11.41 -22.14 24.69
C ALA A 9 11.88 -21.68 26.09
N SER A 10 13.03 -22.11 26.59
CA SER A 10 13.53 -21.71 27.92
C SER A 10 14.47 -20.51 27.91
N GLU A 11 15.27 -20.33 26.87
CA GLU A 11 16.34 -19.33 26.84
C GLU A 11 16.07 -18.26 25.79
N VAL A 12 15.68 -18.65 24.57
CA VAL A 12 15.53 -17.71 23.45
C VAL A 12 14.22 -16.91 23.55
N VAL A 13 13.09 -17.55 23.88
CA VAL A 13 11.79 -16.88 23.98
C VAL A 13 11.82 -15.74 25.00
N PRO A 14 12.34 -15.89 26.24
CA PRO A 14 12.42 -14.78 27.19
C PRO A 14 13.28 -13.61 26.70
N ILE A 15 14.41 -13.89 26.05
CA ILE A 15 15.28 -12.86 25.47
C ILE A 15 14.53 -12.13 24.35
N TRP A 16 13.89 -12.87 23.45
CA TRP A 16 13.11 -12.28 22.36
C TRP A 16 11.94 -11.44 22.88
N GLU A 17 11.21 -11.91 23.90
CA GLU A 17 10.14 -11.16 24.56
C GLU A 17 10.67 -9.83 25.12
N TYR A 18 11.80 -9.86 25.83
CA TYR A 18 12.45 -8.64 26.35
C TYR A 18 12.88 -7.69 25.22
N LEU A 19 13.49 -8.22 24.16
CA LEU A 19 14.01 -7.45 23.04
C LEU A 19 12.89 -6.76 22.23
N GLN A 20 11.75 -7.43 22.02
CA GLN A 20 10.62 -6.82 21.31
C GLN A 20 9.96 -5.71 22.14
N GLU A 21 9.77 -5.90 23.46
CA GLU A 21 9.23 -4.83 24.32
C GLU A 21 10.13 -3.60 24.34
N LYS A 22 11.45 -3.83 24.51
CA LYS A 22 12.43 -2.74 24.50
C LYS A 22 12.43 -1.98 23.19
N PHE A 23 12.38 -2.69 22.06
CA PHE A 23 12.35 -2.05 20.75
C PHE A 23 11.10 -1.22 20.55
N ILE A 24 9.92 -1.78 20.84
CA ILE A 24 8.63 -1.09 20.69
C ILE A 24 8.58 0.15 21.58
N LYS A 25 9.04 0.05 22.83
CA LYS A 25 8.96 1.16 23.81
C LYS A 25 9.94 2.30 23.52
N PHE A 26 11.15 1.99 23.07
CA PHE A 26 12.26 2.95 23.05
C PHE A 26 12.88 3.22 21.67
N LYS A 27 12.74 2.31 20.70
CA LYS A 27 13.43 2.39 19.41
C LYS A 27 12.49 2.44 18.20
N CYS A 28 11.21 2.14 18.39
CA CYS A 28 10.14 2.36 17.40
C CYS A 28 9.72 3.84 17.33
N LYS A 29 10.70 4.74 17.47
CA LYS A 29 10.55 6.20 17.41
C LYS A 29 11.83 6.76 16.80
N GLY A 30 11.70 7.84 16.05
CA GLY A 30 12.82 8.50 15.40
C GLY A 30 13.39 7.73 14.21
N GLU A 31 14.13 8.47 13.39
CA GLU A 31 14.57 8.08 12.05
C GLU A 31 16.08 7.73 11.99
N ASP A 32 16.77 7.80 13.14
CA ASP A 32 18.16 7.39 13.30
C ASP A 32 18.37 5.92 12.95
N ASP A 33 19.54 5.59 12.39
CA ASP A 33 19.97 4.21 12.12
C ASP A 33 18.94 3.36 11.35
N ALA A 34 18.26 3.96 10.36
CA ALA A 34 17.12 3.34 9.67
C ALA A 34 17.40 1.91 9.17
N ASP A 35 18.57 1.67 8.55
CA ASP A 35 18.98 0.35 8.07
C ASP A 35 19.13 -0.70 9.19
N ILE A 36 19.65 -0.29 10.35
CA ILE A 36 19.81 -1.18 11.51
C ILE A 36 18.43 -1.51 12.07
N LYS A 37 17.56 -0.50 12.20
CA LYS A 37 16.19 -0.69 12.69
C LYS A 37 15.37 -1.59 11.76
N LEU A 38 15.52 -1.45 10.43
CA LEU A 38 14.90 -2.34 9.44
C LEU A 38 15.33 -3.80 9.63
N LYS A 39 16.65 -4.05 9.70
CA LYS A 39 17.20 -5.40 9.91
C LYS A 39 16.74 -6.00 11.24
N TYR A 40 16.73 -5.20 12.28
CA TYR A 40 16.30 -5.61 13.62
C TYR A 40 14.81 -5.99 13.64
N LEU A 41 13.95 -5.13 13.09
CA LEU A 41 12.51 -5.38 13.01
C LEU A 41 12.18 -6.63 12.22
N LYS A 42 12.83 -6.82 11.06
CA LYS A 42 12.72 -8.05 10.26
C LYS A 42 13.09 -9.29 11.07
N SER A 43 14.18 -9.20 11.84
CA SER A 43 14.65 -10.31 12.69
C SER A 43 13.67 -10.64 13.82
N LEU A 44 13.11 -9.62 14.48
CA LEU A 44 12.08 -9.79 15.51
C LEU A 44 10.85 -10.54 14.99
N PHE A 45 10.33 -10.13 13.83
CA PHE A 45 9.15 -10.78 13.24
C PHE A 45 9.44 -12.19 12.74
N LEU A 46 10.59 -12.43 12.11
CA LEU A 46 10.98 -13.77 11.67
C LEU A 46 11.10 -14.75 12.84
N LEU A 47 11.74 -14.34 13.95
CA LEU A 47 11.85 -15.17 15.14
C LEU A 47 10.49 -15.35 15.83
N GLY A 48 9.69 -14.29 15.92
CA GLY A 48 8.33 -14.35 16.44
C GLY A 48 7.43 -15.32 15.67
N ASP A 49 7.51 -15.30 14.33
CA ASP A 49 6.80 -16.23 13.47
C ASP A 49 7.25 -17.68 13.67
N TYR A 50 8.55 -17.92 13.88
CA TYR A 50 9.07 -19.24 14.20
C TYR A 50 8.53 -19.74 15.56
N ILE A 51 8.57 -18.89 16.58
CA ILE A 51 8.05 -19.16 17.93
C ILE A 51 6.56 -19.50 17.89
N TYR A 52 5.78 -18.70 17.15
CA TYR A 52 4.34 -18.90 16.96
C TYR A 52 4.04 -20.23 16.26
N LYS A 53 4.66 -20.47 15.09
CA LYS A 53 4.42 -21.68 14.28
C LYS A 53 4.76 -22.97 15.02
N ASN A 54 5.76 -22.92 15.89
CA ASN A 54 6.20 -24.08 16.67
C ASN A 54 5.55 -24.19 18.06
N LYS A 55 4.58 -23.32 18.39
CA LYS A 55 3.88 -23.28 19.69
C LYS A 55 4.85 -23.24 20.88
N LEU A 56 5.89 -22.41 20.79
CA LEU A 56 6.97 -22.33 21.80
C LEU A 56 6.66 -21.38 22.96
N LEU A 57 5.51 -20.69 22.91
CA LEU A 57 4.99 -19.87 23.99
C LEU A 57 4.30 -20.80 24.99
N LYS A 58 4.91 -20.99 26.17
CA LYS A 58 4.49 -21.93 27.22
C LYS A 58 3.15 -21.53 27.87
N GLY A 59 2.05 -21.62 27.13
CA GLY A 59 0.71 -21.33 27.63
C GLY A 59 0.33 -19.83 27.68
N LYS A 60 1.24 -18.91 27.34
CA LYS A 60 0.88 -17.49 27.17
C LYS A 60 -0.03 -17.31 25.94
N PRO A 61 -1.21 -16.70 26.09
CA PRO A 61 -2.01 -16.27 24.96
C PRO A 61 -1.20 -15.37 24.04
N THR A 62 -1.29 -15.60 22.73
CA THR A 62 -0.56 -14.78 21.75
C THR A 62 -0.95 -13.31 21.77
N GLY A 63 -2.14 -12.97 22.28
CA GLY A 63 -2.61 -11.60 22.49
C GLY A 63 -1.92 -10.84 23.64
N GLU A 64 -1.16 -11.53 24.50
CA GLU A 64 -0.39 -10.87 25.57
C GLU A 64 0.97 -10.35 25.08
N ILE A 65 1.45 -10.83 23.93
CA ILE A 65 2.74 -10.44 23.38
C ILE A 65 2.57 -9.18 22.55
N GLU A 66 3.24 -8.11 22.96
CA GLU A 66 3.09 -6.76 22.40
C GLU A 66 3.25 -6.72 20.87
N ILE A 67 4.30 -7.32 20.30
CA ILE A 67 4.55 -7.37 18.85
C ILE A 67 3.44 -8.08 18.04
N PHE A 68 2.55 -8.83 18.68
CA PHE A 68 1.41 -9.50 18.05
C PHE A 68 0.07 -8.80 18.29
N LYS A 69 0.03 -7.72 19.08
CA LYS A 69 -1.19 -6.94 19.27
C LYS A 69 -1.54 -6.19 17.99
N PRO A 70 -2.84 -6.11 17.60
CA PRO A 70 -3.25 -5.49 16.34
C PRO A 70 -2.73 -4.07 16.12
N ASP A 71 -2.85 -3.19 17.12
CA ASP A 71 -2.40 -1.79 17.00
C ASP A 71 -0.88 -1.68 16.88
N THR A 72 -0.16 -2.54 17.61
CA THR A 72 1.30 -2.63 17.52
C THR A 72 1.75 -3.14 16.15
N ILE A 73 1.05 -4.13 15.57
CA ILE A 73 1.32 -4.59 14.21
C ILE A 73 1.17 -3.44 13.21
N ILE A 74 0.07 -2.68 13.29
CA ILE A 74 -0.19 -1.55 12.40
C ILE A 74 0.94 -0.52 12.50
N ASN A 75 1.29 -0.13 13.72
CA ASN A 75 2.36 0.85 13.96
C ASN A 75 3.71 0.35 13.45
N LEU A 76 4.05 -0.92 13.66
CA LEU A 76 5.34 -1.48 13.23
C LEU A 76 5.43 -1.66 11.71
N VAL A 77 4.34 -2.01 11.03
CA VAL A 77 4.32 -2.06 9.57
C VAL A 77 4.45 -0.64 8.99
N ASN A 78 3.72 0.34 9.52
CA ASN A 78 3.86 1.73 9.08
C ASN A 78 5.26 2.27 9.33
N PHE A 79 5.83 2.00 10.52
CA PHE A 79 7.19 2.37 10.85
C PHE A 79 8.21 1.72 9.91
N HIS A 80 8.03 0.44 9.55
CA HIS A 80 8.88 -0.22 8.56
C HIS A 80 8.87 0.51 7.21
N VAL A 81 7.68 0.90 6.72
CA VAL A 81 7.55 1.67 5.47
C VAL A 81 8.27 3.01 5.59
N GLN A 82 8.10 3.75 6.69
CA GLN A 82 8.80 5.01 6.91
C GLN A 82 10.32 4.83 6.90
N LEU A 83 10.84 3.80 7.57
CA LEU A 83 12.28 3.51 7.55
C LEU A 83 12.80 3.17 6.15
N LEU A 84 12.03 2.46 5.31
CA LEU A 84 12.38 2.20 3.91
C LEU A 84 12.46 3.50 3.10
N ILE A 85 11.47 4.38 3.29
CA ILE A 85 11.43 5.70 2.64
C ILE A 85 12.69 6.47 3.01
N ILE A 86 13.02 6.57 4.30
CA ILE A 86 14.18 7.33 4.79
C ILE A 86 15.50 6.73 4.28
N SER A 87 15.67 5.41 4.35
CA SER A 87 16.94 4.79 4.00
C SER A 87 17.24 4.79 2.50
N GLN A 88 16.22 4.67 1.66
CA GLN A 88 16.39 4.53 0.22
C GLN A 88 16.03 5.80 -0.57
N GLY A 89 15.09 6.59 -0.08
CA GLY A 89 14.53 7.76 -0.76
C GLY A 89 14.07 7.43 -2.18
N LYS A 90 14.55 8.20 -3.15
CA LYS A 90 14.22 8.03 -4.58
C LYS A 90 14.59 6.65 -5.14
N ARG A 91 15.48 5.91 -4.47
CA ARG A 91 15.86 4.55 -4.87
C ARG A 91 14.84 3.50 -4.44
N LEU A 92 13.89 3.85 -3.57
CA LEU A 92 12.85 2.93 -3.12
C LEU A 92 11.86 2.61 -4.25
N PHE A 93 11.50 3.60 -5.05
CA PHE A 93 10.58 3.37 -6.16
C PHE A 93 11.23 2.44 -7.20
N GLU A 94 10.46 1.44 -7.65
CA GLU A 94 10.94 0.31 -8.48
C GLU A 94 11.93 -0.65 -7.82
N SER A 95 12.31 -0.43 -6.56
CA SER A 95 13.11 -1.41 -5.82
C SER A 95 12.29 -2.67 -5.48
N PRO A 96 12.96 -3.81 -5.23
CA PRO A 96 12.30 -4.99 -4.67
C PRO A 96 11.63 -4.75 -3.31
N GLU A 97 12.01 -3.69 -2.59
CA GLU A 97 11.45 -3.28 -1.31
C GLU A 97 10.30 -2.26 -1.44
N TRP A 98 9.91 -1.87 -2.66
CA TRP A 98 8.78 -0.98 -2.87
C TRP A 98 7.48 -1.60 -2.33
N VAL A 99 6.77 -0.83 -1.52
CA VAL A 99 5.52 -1.25 -0.88
C VAL A 99 4.33 -0.61 -1.59
N THR A 100 3.42 -1.43 -2.10
CA THR A 100 2.12 -0.93 -2.61
C THR A 100 1.05 -1.08 -1.51
N PRO A 101 0.32 0.00 -1.13
CA PRO A 101 -0.52 0.02 0.08
C PRO A 101 -1.61 -1.05 0.18
N GLN A 102 -2.11 -1.57 -0.95
CA GLN A 102 -3.26 -2.48 -0.92
C GLN A 102 -2.96 -3.74 -0.14
N ILE A 103 -3.87 -4.14 0.76
CA ILE A 103 -3.63 -5.26 1.68
C ILE A 103 -3.23 -6.55 0.95
N ASP A 104 -3.88 -6.87 -0.18
CA ASP A 104 -3.59 -8.06 -0.97
C ASP A 104 -2.18 -8.00 -1.60
N LEU A 105 -1.68 -6.81 -1.92
CA LEU A 105 -0.32 -6.58 -2.40
C LEU A 105 0.68 -6.68 -1.24
N LEU A 106 0.40 -6.08 -0.07
CA LEU A 106 1.25 -6.18 1.12
C LEU A 106 1.49 -7.64 1.57
N ILE A 107 0.43 -8.44 1.65
CA ILE A 107 0.53 -9.84 2.08
C ILE A 107 1.10 -10.78 1.01
N SER A 108 1.34 -10.25 -0.19
CA SER A 108 1.90 -10.99 -1.31
C SER A 108 3.33 -10.53 -1.63
N ASP A 109 3.71 -9.32 -1.25
CA ASP A 109 5.07 -8.79 -1.42
C ASP A 109 6.13 -9.65 -0.69
N PRO A 110 7.11 -10.24 -1.40
CA PRO A 110 8.20 -10.98 -0.79
C PRO A 110 9.04 -10.20 0.22
N SER A 111 9.23 -8.89 0.03
CA SER A 111 10.02 -8.03 0.92
C SER A 111 9.39 -7.95 2.33
N LEU A 112 8.05 -7.97 2.38
CA LEU A 112 7.23 -7.93 3.59
C LEU A 112 6.87 -9.31 4.15
N LYS A 113 7.49 -10.39 3.69
CA LYS A 113 7.18 -11.78 4.12
C LYS A 113 7.13 -11.96 5.63
N HIS A 114 7.97 -11.24 6.36
CA HIS A 114 8.04 -11.28 7.82
C HIS A 114 6.80 -10.72 8.52
N PHE A 115 6.02 -9.85 7.86
CA PHE A 115 4.76 -9.32 8.38
C PHE A 115 3.52 -10.10 7.92
N HIS A 116 3.63 -10.97 6.90
CA HIS A 116 2.47 -11.60 6.26
C HIS A 116 1.52 -12.29 7.24
N ARG A 117 2.05 -13.04 8.22
CA ARG A 117 1.21 -13.72 9.22
C ARG A 117 0.44 -12.69 10.06
N SER A 118 1.13 -11.69 10.57
CA SER A 118 0.57 -10.66 11.44
C SER A 118 -0.49 -9.83 10.70
N ILE A 119 -0.20 -9.38 9.48
CA ILE A 119 -1.18 -8.63 8.66
C ILE A 119 -2.40 -9.50 8.34
N LYS A 120 -2.21 -10.78 7.97
CA LYS A 120 -3.32 -11.70 7.72
C LYS A 120 -4.21 -11.91 8.94
N GLY A 121 -3.62 -11.92 10.14
CA GLY A 121 -4.32 -12.07 11.42
C GLY A 121 -5.12 -10.85 11.87
N LEU A 122 -4.94 -9.69 11.23
CA LEU A 122 -5.72 -8.49 11.55
C LEU A 122 -7.18 -8.62 11.10
N GLU A 123 -8.09 -8.03 11.88
CA GLU A 123 -9.48 -7.82 11.49
C GLU A 123 -9.60 -6.88 10.28
N LYS A 124 -10.74 -6.94 9.56
CA LYS A 124 -10.93 -6.17 8.33
C LYS A 124 -10.81 -4.66 8.56
N THR A 125 -11.35 -4.12 9.65
CA THR A 125 -11.27 -2.70 9.99
C THR A 125 -9.82 -2.23 10.16
N LYS A 126 -9.01 -3.00 10.89
CA LYS A 126 -7.58 -2.73 11.11
C LYS A 126 -6.75 -2.87 9.83
N LYS A 127 -7.07 -3.83 8.96
CA LYS A 127 -6.48 -3.94 7.61
C LYS A 127 -6.75 -2.70 6.77
N ASN A 128 -7.99 -2.22 6.76
CA ASN A 128 -8.37 -1.02 6.02
C ASN A 128 -7.62 0.22 6.54
N PHE A 129 -7.47 0.33 7.86
CA PHE A 129 -6.70 1.41 8.47
C PHE A 129 -5.21 1.34 8.15
N LEU A 130 -4.62 0.14 8.14
CA LEU A 130 -3.23 -0.06 7.74
C LEU A 130 -2.98 0.39 6.29
N GLU A 131 -3.87 0.03 5.36
CA GLU A 131 -3.79 0.47 3.96
C GLU A 131 -3.80 1.99 3.85
N TYR A 132 -4.69 2.65 4.59
CA TYR A 132 -4.74 4.12 4.66
C TYR A 132 -3.44 4.72 5.20
N LEU A 133 -2.89 4.19 6.30
CA LEU A 133 -1.67 4.73 6.90
C LEU A 133 -0.45 4.60 5.99
N ILE A 134 -0.31 3.47 5.30
CA ILE A 134 0.79 3.25 4.36
C ILE A 134 0.66 4.19 3.17
N LEU A 135 -0.55 4.29 2.60
CA LEU A 135 -0.82 5.24 1.52
C LEU A 135 -0.48 6.66 1.97
N ARG A 136 -0.98 7.09 3.13
CA ARG A 136 -0.68 8.41 3.69
C ARG A 136 0.83 8.64 3.86
N SER A 137 1.57 7.68 4.39
CA SER A 137 3.03 7.80 4.54
C SER A 137 3.76 7.96 3.22
N ILE A 138 3.33 7.25 2.16
CA ILE A 138 3.86 7.45 0.79
C ILE A 138 3.53 8.85 0.29
N MET A 139 2.28 9.30 0.48
CA MET A 139 1.83 10.62 0.03
C MET A 139 2.50 11.76 0.78
N GLU A 140 2.83 11.61 2.06
CA GLU A 140 3.58 12.61 2.84
C GLU A 140 5.05 12.73 2.40
N ASN A 141 5.59 11.67 1.78
CA ASN A 141 7.00 11.59 1.38
C ASN A 141 7.19 11.50 -0.14
N TYR A 142 6.18 11.87 -0.92
CA TYR A 142 6.21 11.69 -2.38
C TYR A 142 7.39 12.41 -3.05
N GLU A 143 7.79 13.59 -2.55
CA GLU A 143 8.95 14.33 -3.06
C GLU A 143 10.26 13.54 -2.86
N PHE A 144 10.38 12.83 -1.74
CA PHE A 144 11.56 12.02 -1.44
C PHE A 144 11.57 10.70 -2.23
N LEU A 145 10.40 10.23 -2.66
CA LEU A 145 10.21 8.98 -3.40
C LEU A 145 10.22 9.14 -4.91
N CYS A 146 9.99 10.35 -5.41
CA CYS A 146 10.00 10.62 -6.84
C CYS A 146 11.36 10.22 -7.44
N PRO A 147 11.40 9.39 -8.51
CA PRO A 147 12.64 8.87 -9.06
C PRO A 147 13.55 9.96 -9.66
N ILE A 148 13.00 11.15 -9.93
CA ILE A 148 13.67 12.27 -10.58
C ILE A 148 13.47 13.54 -9.74
N ARG A 149 14.38 14.52 -9.87
CA ARG A 149 14.18 15.82 -9.21
C ARG A 149 12.94 16.51 -9.80
N ARG A 150 12.16 17.13 -8.93
CA ARG A 150 10.92 17.85 -9.27
C ARG A 150 11.13 18.88 -10.39
N ASP A 151 12.29 19.54 -10.39
CA ASP A 151 12.65 20.58 -11.35
C ASP A 151 12.84 20.03 -12.78
N ASP A 152 13.10 18.73 -12.93
CA ASP A 152 13.35 18.11 -14.24
C ASP A 152 12.05 17.55 -14.87
N TYR A 153 11.04 17.18 -14.06
CA TYR A 153 9.73 16.72 -14.53
C TYR A 153 8.66 16.94 -13.45
N PRO A 154 7.73 17.90 -13.62
CA PRO A 154 6.68 18.15 -12.65
C PRO A 154 5.68 16.99 -12.60
N LEU A 155 5.19 16.67 -11.40
CA LEU A 155 4.11 15.73 -11.23
C LEU A 155 2.78 16.45 -11.50
N GLU A 156 2.07 16.08 -12.55
CA GLU A 156 0.76 16.66 -12.89
C GLU A 156 -0.28 16.46 -11.78
N ILE A 157 -0.14 15.37 -11.02
CA ILE A 157 -1.06 15.02 -9.94
C ILE A 157 -0.67 15.59 -8.58
N GLU A 158 0.53 16.14 -8.43
CA GLU A 158 1.05 16.66 -7.16
C GLU A 158 0.16 17.73 -6.50
N PRO A 159 -0.42 18.69 -7.25
CA PRO A 159 -1.32 19.68 -6.64
C PRO A 159 -2.53 19.08 -5.92
N TYR A 160 -2.87 17.82 -6.22
CA TYR A 160 -4.04 17.12 -5.67
C TYR A 160 -3.68 16.25 -4.45
N PHE A 161 -2.39 16.05 -4.17
CA PHE A 161 -1.93 15.22 -3.06
C PHE A 161 -2.25 15.88 -1.72
N GLN A 162 -2.07 17.19 -1.63
CA GLN A 162 -2.36 17.93 -0.41
C GLN A 162 -3.84 17.80 -0.01
N ALA A 163 -4.75 17.80 -0.99
CA ALA A 163 -6.17 17.59 -0.73
C ALA A 163 -6.45 16.20 -0.10
N PHE A 164 -5.72 15.15 -0.52
CA PHE A 164 -5.80 13.83 0.12
C PHE A 164 -5.27 13.88 1.57
N LEU A 165 -4.13 14.54 1.80
CA LEU A 165 -3.48 14.64 3.11
C LEU A 165 -4.28 15.46 4.12
N ASP A 166 -4.92 16.54 3.65
CA ASP A 166 -5.79 17.41 4.46
C ASP A 166 -7.12 16.73 4.78
N THR A 167 -7.49 15.72 4.00
CA THR A 167 -8.72 14.97 4.20
C THR A 167 -8.56 13.96 5.32
N ASN A 168 -9.31 14.19 6.40
CA ASN A 168 -9.38 13.23 7.49
C ASN A 168 -10.37 12.09 7.17
N PHE A 169 -9.84 10.97 6.72
CA PHE A 169 -10.60 9.73 6.47
C PHE A 169 -10.83 8.87 7.73
N ILE A 170 -10.36 9.28 8.92
CA ILE A 170 -10.49 8.53 10.19
C ILE A 170 -11.68 9.04 11.03
N GLN A 171 -12.45 8.12 11.63
CA GLN A 171 -13.44 8.44 12.66
C GLN A 171 -12.72 8.86 13.96
N GLN A 172 -12.74 10.15 14.29
CA GLN A 172 -12.06 10.69 15.48
C GLN A 172 -12.64 10.19 16.82
N GLU A 173 -13.87 9.66 16.83
CA GLU A 173 -14.61 9.32 18.06
C GLU A 173 -14.29 7.92 18.61
N ARG A 174 -13.52 7.09 17.89
CA ARG A 174 -13.15 5.74 18.36
C ARG A 174 -11.65 5.58 18.43
N LYS A 175 -11.15 5.17 19.61
CA LYS A 175 -9.75 4.73 19.83
C LYS A 175 -9.31 3.62 18.86
N ASP A 176 -10.26 2.99 18.18
CA ASP A 176 -10.05 1.82 17.35
C ASP A 176 -9.52 2.10 15.93
N CYS A 177 -9.24 3.36 15.57
CA CYS A 177 -8.66 3.73 14.27
C CYS A 177 -9.49 3.16 13.09
N VAL A 178 -10.72 3.65 12.92
CA VAL A 178 -11.67 3.15 11.92
C VAL A 178 -11.90 4.22 10.84
N LEU A 179 -12.03 3.82 9.57
CA LEU A 179 -12.33 4.74 8.47
C LEU A 179 -13.76 5.31 8.56
N LYS A 180 -13.95 6.56 8.15
CA LYS A 180 -15.26 7.26 8.17
C LYS A 180 -16.29 6.57 7.26
N SER A 181 -17.53 6.47 7.74
CA SER A 181 -18.67 6.08 6.89
C SER A 181 -19.23 7.28 6.12
N GLN A 182 -20.02 7.00 5.08
CA GLN A 182 -20.59 7.93 4.10
C GLN A 182 -21.32 9.17 4.70
N GLY A 183 -21.78 9.12 5.96
CA GLY A 183 -22.57 10.18 6.60
C GLY A 183 -21.81 11.26 7.37
N SER A 184 -20.49 11.13 7.58
CA SER A 184 -19.67 12.04 8.43
C SER A 184 -18.78 13.01 7.63
N VAL A 185 -19.19 13.36 6.41
CA VAL A 185 -18.24 13.64 5.31
C VAL A 185 -18.37 15.04 4.66
N GLU A 186 -19.13 15.98 5.24
CA GLU A 186 -19.38 17.29 4.61
C GLU A 186 -18.10 18.09 4.28
N ASN A 187 -17.09 18.08 5.15
CA ASN A 187 -15.79 18.74 4.86
C ASN A 187 -14.95 18.04 3.77
N ILE A 188 -15.15 16.74 3.54
CA ILE A 188 -14.41 16.04 2.46
C ILE A 188 -14.98 16.43 1.09
N LYS A 189 -16.26 16.80 1.03
CA LYS A 189 -16.92 17.16 -0.23
C LYS A 189 -16.33 18.41 -0.87
N SER A 190 -16.01 19.44 -0.08
CA SER A 190 -15.55 20.72 -0.62
C SER A 190 -14.06 20.71 -1.00
N VAL A 191 -13.21 19.97 -0.27
CA VAL A 191 -11.75 19.99 -0.49
C VAL A 191 -11.30 18.88 -1.43
N PHE A 192 -11.75 17.63 -1.20
CA PHE A 192 -11.16 16.48 -1.88
C PHE A 192 -11.86 16.12 -3.18
N LEU A 193 -13.17 16.33 -3.34
CA LEU A 193 -13.86 15.92 -4.57
C LEU A 193 -13.34 16.60 -5.84
N PRO A 194 -13.00 17.91 -5.85
CA PRO A 194 -12.35 18.53 -7.00
C PRO A 194 -11.01 17.89 -7.34
N ALA A 195 -10.17 17.65 -6.32
CA ALA A 195 -8.88 16.98 -6.47
C ALA A 195 -9.04 15.53 -6.98
N LEU A 196 -10.01 14.79 -6.45
CA LEU A 196 -10.33 13.43 -6.87
C LEU A 196 -10.76 13.40 -8.34
N LYS A 197 -11.58 14.36 -8.78
CA LYS A 197 -11.96 14.49 -10.19
C LYS A 197 -10.73 14.64 -11.09
N MET A 198 -9.79 15.50 -10.71
CA MET A 198 -8.55 15.68 -11.47
C MET A 198 -7.67 14.43 -11.48
N ILE A 199 -7.59 13.70 -10.35
CA ILE A 199 -6.86 12.41 -10.30
C ILE A 199 -7.52 11.37 -11.23
N VAL A 200 -8.85 11.32 -11.27
CA VAL A 200 -9.59 10.45 -12.21
C VAL A 200 -9.31 10.86 -13.65
N GLU A 201 -9.41 12.15 -13.97
CA GLU A 201 -9.16 12.66 -15.33
C GLU A 201 -7.72 12.38 -15.78
N PHE A 202 -6.73 12.58 -14.91
CA PHE A 202 -5.35 12.20 -15.17
C PHE A 202 -5.27 10.70 -15.48
N PHE A 203 -5.81 9.85 -14.60
CA PHE A 203 -5.73 8.39 -14.74
C PHE A 203 -6.44 7.86 -15.99
N GLU A 204 -7.51 8.53 -16.42
CA GLU A 204 -8.27 8.15 -17.61
C GLU A 204 -7.60 8.61 -18.92
N ASN A 205 -6.92 9.77 -18.92
CA ASN A 205 -6.36 10.41 -20.12
C ASN A 205 -4.82 10.29 -20.23
N MET A 206 -4.23 9.23 -19.69
CA MET A 206 -2.77 9.02 -19.71
C MET A 206 -2.20 8.70 -21.10
N ASP A 207 -3.05 8.51 -22.11
CA ASP A 207 -2.64 8.29 -23.51
C ASP A 207 -2.01 9.52 -24.18
N ASN A 208 -2.17 10.71 -23.59
CA ASN A 208 -1.48 11.92 -24.04
C ASN A 208 -0.03 12.04 -23.53
N LEU A 209 0.43 11.10 -22.69
CA LEU A 209 1.72 11.18 -21.99
C LEU A 209 2.84 10.38 -22.68
N GLU A 210 2.71 9.95 -23.93
CA GLU A 210 3.78 9.21 -24.60
C GLU A 210 5.08 10.05 -24.66
N SER A 211 6.10 9.62 -23.90
CA SER A 211 7.47 10.16 -23.95
C SER A 211 8.45 9.01 -24.13
N ASP A 212 9.37 9.18 -25.08
CA ASP A 212 10.43 8.20 -25.37
C ASP A 212 11.59 8.28 -24.37
N GLU A 213 11.64 9.32 -23.53
CA GLU A 213 12.69 9.46 -22.54
C GLU A 213 12.47 8.54 -21.32
N ARG A 214 13.51 7.76 -20.99
CA ARG A 214 13.49 6.82 -19.86
C ARG A 214 13.16 7.51 -18.54
N SER A 215 13.65 8.73 -18.35
CA SER A 215 13.37 9.60 -17.21
C SER A 215 11.87 9.91 -17.10
N SER A 216 11.27 10.44 -18.18
CA SER A 216 9.84 10.72 -18.24
C SER A 216 9.01 9.46 -17.97
N ARG A 217 9.41 8.31 -18.50
CA ARG A 217 8.70 7.04 -18.29
C ARG A 217 8.69 6.58 -16.83
N GLN A 218 9.79 6.76 -16.08
CA GLN A 218 9.83 6.44 -14.65
C GLN A 218 8.89 7.35 -13.85
N VAL A 219 8.86 8.65 -14.16
CA VAL A 219 7.96 9.59 -13.49
C VAL A 219 6.50 9.32 -13.85
N GLN A 220 6.20 9.00 -15.11
CA GLN A 220 4.86 8.56 -15.53
C GLN A 220 4.41 7.32 -14.76
N LYS A 221 5.27 6.29 -14.66
CA LYS A 221 4.96 5.09 -13.88
C LYS A 221 4.68 5.42 -12.41
N PHE A 222 5.47 6.32 -11.82
CA PHE A 222 5.25 6.78 -10.45
C PHE A 222 3.87 7.42 -10.31
N GLN A 223 3.54 8.38 -11.18
CA GLN A 223 2.25 9.07 -11.16
C GLN A 223 1.06 8.12 -11.37
N VAL A 224 1.17 7.20 -12.34
CA VAL A 224 0.16 6.16 -12.58
C VAL A 224 -0.06 5.32 -11.33
N LEU A 225 1.02 4.90 -10.68
CA LEU A 225 0.93 4.03 -9.50
C LEU A 225 0.31 4.77 -8.31
N ILE A 226 0.71 6.02 -8.06
CA ILE A 226 0.14 6.83 -6.97
C ILE A 226 -1.35 7.11 -7.23
N SER A 227 -1.72 7.53 -8.44
CA SER A 227 -3.11 7.70 -8.84
C SER A 227 -3.92 6.42 -8.64
N PHE A 228 -3.39 5.27 -9.09
CA PHE A 228 -3.99 3.97 -8.83
C PHE A 228 -4.20 3.72 -7.33
N CYS A 229 -3.21 4.01 -6.49
CA CYS A 229 -3.31 3.74 -5.06
C CYS A 229 -4.41 4.57 -4.39
N ILE A 230 -4.51 5.87 -4.73
CA ILE A 230 -5.56 6.75 -4.24
C ILE A 230 -6.92 6.26 -4.75
N LEU A 231 -7.06 6.02 -6.06
CA LEU A 231 -8.32 5.58 -6.65
C LEU A 231 -8.79 4.23 -6.12
N ASN A 232 -7.89 3.27 -5.93
CA ASN A 232 -8.22 1.99 -5.33
C ASN A 232 -8.72 2.16 -3.89
N PHE A 233 -8.06 3.00 -3.09
CA PHE A 233 -8.48 3.31 -1.72
C PHE A 233 -9.91 3.91 -1.72
N ILE A 234 -10.17 4.90 -2.56
CA ILE A 234 -11.48 5.55 -2.64
C ILE A 234 -12.55 4.58 -3.17
N ILE A 235 -12.30 3.80 -4.21
CA ILE A 235 -13.27 2.81 -4.72
C ILE A 235 -13.59 1.76 -3.66
N THR A 236 -12.60 1.34 -2.87
CA THR A 236 -12.76 0.27 -1.88
C THR A 236 -13.52 0.76 -0.65
N TYR A 237 -13.25 1.97 -0.16
CA TYR A 237 -13.73 2.43 1.14
C TYR A 237 -14.73 3.60 1.07
N HIS A 238 -14.72 4.37 -0.02
CA HIS A 238 -15.57 5.54 -0.23
C HIS A 238 -16.14 5.59 -1.67
N PRO A 239 -16.73 4.50 -2.20
CA PRO A 239 -17.12 4.41 -3.62
C PRO A 239 -18.11 5.48 -4.06
N TRP A 240 -18.91 6.01 -3.12
CA TRP A 240 -19.85 7.11 -3.39
C TRP A 240 -19.15 8.36 -3.92
N MET A 241 -17.87 8.60 -3.58
CA MET A 241 -17.10 9.74 -4.09
C MET A 241 -16.87 9.61 -5.59
N ILE A 242 -16.56 8.39 -6.07
CA ILE A 242 -16.37 8.11 -7.49
C ILE A 242 -17.68 8.26 -8.26
N VAL A 243 -18.78 7.75 -7.70
CA VAL A 243 -20.12 7.93 -8.30
C VAL A 243 -20.46 9.42 -8.42
N HIS A 244 -20.00 10.25 -7.49
CA HIS A 244 -20.25 11.68 -7.52
C HIS A 244 -19.41 12.42 -8.58
N VAL A 245 -18.12 12.11 -8.70
CA VAL A 245 -17.21 12.83 -9.60
C VAL A 245 -17.15 12.25 -11.02
N PHE A 246 -17.51 10.98 -11.19
CA PHE A 246 -17.38 10.24 -12.45
C PHE A 246 -18.50 9.20 -12.68
N PRO A 247 -19.79 9.63 -12.65
CA PRO A 247 -20.94 8.72 -12.66
C PRO A 247 -20.99 7.82 -13.92
N ASP A 248 -20.79 8.40 -15.10
CA ASP A 248 -21.07 7.75 -16.39
C ASP A 248 -20.15 6.55 -16.67
N PHE A 249 -18.93 6.57 -16.14
CA PHE A 249 -17.90 5.58 -16.41
C PHE A 249 -17.37 4.89 -15.15
N THR A 250 -18.08 5.01 -14.03
CA THR A 250 -17.70 4.40 -12.75
C THR A 250 -17.38 2.89 -12.91
N ARG A 251 -18.17 2.15 -13.70
CA ARG A 251 -17.94 0.70 -13.91
C ARG A 251 -16.67 0.40 -14.71
N VAL A 252 -16.36 1.22 -15.72
CA VAL A 252 -15.14 1.07 -16.52
C VAL A 252 -13.92 1.38 -15.64
N LEU A 253 -13.95 2.48 -14.90
CA LEU A 253 -12.89 2.87 -13.96
C LEU A 253 -12.65 1.77 -12.90
N MET A 254 -13.69 1.27 -12.26
CA MET A 254 -13.57 0.15 -11.30
C MET A 254 -12.92 -1.09 -11.93
N SER A 255 -13.20 -1.36 -13.21
CA SER A 255 -12.62 -2.49 -13.94
C SER A 255 -11.15 -2.25 -14.30
N LYS A 256 -10.76 -1.01 -14.64
CA LYS A 256 -9.35 -0.62 -14.82
C LYS A 256 -8.55 -0.78 -13.54
N ILE A 257 -9.12 -0.41 -12.39
CA ILE A 257 -8.47 -0.58 -11.08
C ILE A 257 -8.29 -2.07 -10.73
N ARG A 258 -9.29 -2.94 -10.99
CA ARG A 258 -9.11 -4.40 -10.83
C ARG A 258 -8.05 -4.98 -11.76
N PHE A 259 -7.99 -4.48 -13.00
CA PHE A 259 -6.93 -4.85 -13.94
C PHE A 259 -5.55 -4.43 -13.41
N MET A 260 -5.40 -3.21 -12.86
CA MET A 260 -4.16 -2.76 -12.22
C MET A 260 -3.73 -3.64 -11.05
N VAL A 261 -4.65 -4.02 -10.15
CA VAL A 261 -4.34 -4.97 -9.06
C VAL A 261 -3.77 -6.27 -9.63
N SER A 262 -4.38 -6.80 -10.69
CA SER A 262 -3.91 -8.02 -11.36
C SER A 262 -2.57 -7.82 -12.08
N LEU A 263 -2.34 -6.64 -12.65
CA LEU A 263 -1.10 -6.23 -13.31
C LEU A 263 0.08 -6.15 -12.33
N LEU A 264 -0.15 -5.58 -11.15
CA LEU A 264 0.87 -5.47 -10.09
C LEU A 264 1.10 -6.81 -9.36
N SER A 265 0.16 -7.75 -9.43
CA SER A 265 0.27 -9.09 -8.79
C SER A 265 0.89 -10.17 -9.70
N GLN A 266 1.42 -9.80 -10.86
CA GLN A 266 1.65 -10.73 -11.98
C GLN A 266 2.64 -11.86 -11.75
N ASP A 267 3.61 -11.68 -10.85
CA ASP A 267 4.57 -12.73 -10.51
C ASP A 267 3.90 -13.99 -9.94
N LYS A 268 2.62 -13.89 -9.57
CA LYS A 268 1.86 -14.98 -8.94
C LYS A 268 0.78 -15.60 -9.81
N ASN A 269 0.19 -14.87 -10.76
CA ASN A 269 -1.01 -15.35 -11.44
C ASN A 269 -1.29 -14.75 -12.84
N ARG A 270 -0.54 -15.21 -13.86
CA ARG A 270 -0.76 -14.79 -15.27
C ARG A 270 -2.17 -15.07 -15.81
N SER A 271 -2.89 -16.07 -15.28
CA SER A 271 -4.26 -16.35 -15.73
C SER A 271 -5.25 -15.29 -15.24
N GLN A 272 -5.06 -14.78 -14.01
CA GLN A 272 -5.89 -13.71 -13.44
C GLN A 272 -5.73 -12.38 -14.19
N LEU A 273 -4.53 -12.05 -14.68
CA LEU A 273 -4.34 -10.91 -15.57
C LEU A 273 -5.14 -11.06 -16.86
N LYS A 274 -5.10 -12.25 -17.49
CA LYS A 274 -5.85 -12.51 -18.73
C LYS A 274 -7.36 -12.41 -18.50
N LEU A 275 -7.85 -12.90 -17.36
CA LEU A 275 -9.26 -12.82 -16.98
C LEU A 275 -9.69 -11.37 -16.74
N SER A 276 -8.99 -10.62 -15.89
CA SER A 276 -9.29 -9.22 -15.61
C SER A 276 -9.22 -8.35 -16.87
N LYS A 277 -8.29 -8.62 -17.79
CA LYS A 277 -8.25 -7.96 -19.11
C LYS A 277 -9.51 -8.24 -19.93
N LYS A 278 -9.97 -9.50 -19.99
CA LYS A 278 -11.20 -9.87 -20.71
C LYS A 278 -12.43 -9.19 -20.11
N GLU A 279 -12.55 -9.19 -18.79
CA GLU A 279 -13.64 -8.52 -18.07
C GLU A 279 -13.65 -7.01 -18.35
N LEU A 280 -12.48 -6.37 -18.27
CA LEU A 280 -12.33 -4.94 -18.58
C LEU A 280 -12.77 -4.63 -20.02
N MET A 281 -12.37 -5.46 -21.00
CA MET A 281 -12.76 -5.27 -22.40
C MET A 281 -14.27 -5.43 -22.62
N LEU A 282 -14.90 -6.40 -21.96
CA LEU A 282 -16.35 -6.63 -22.05
C LEU A 282 -17.13 -5.48 -21.43
N ILE A 283 -16.69 -4.98 -20.27
CA ILE A 283 -17.31 -3.82 -19.64
C ILE A 283 -17.10 -2.57 -20.49
N ALA A 284 -15.91 -2.37 -21.06
CA ALA A 284 -15.65 -1.25 -21.95
C ALA A 284 -16.53 -1.28 -23.21
N GLU A 285 -16.85 -2.46 -23.75
CA GLU A 285 -17.74 -2.63 -24.90
C GLU A 285 -19.19 -2.26 -24.56
N ILE A 286 -19.69 -2.68 -23.39
CA ILE A 286 -21.05 -2.33 -22.91
C ILE A 286 -21.22 -0.81 -22.78
N TYR A 287 -20.15 -0.10 -22.42
CA TYR A 287 -20.16 1.34 -22.18
C TYR A 287 -19.59 2.16 -23.35
N GLU A 288 -19.38 1.55 -24.52
CA GLU A 288 -18.86 2.23 -25.73
C GLU A 288 -17.47 2.90 -25.52
N GLN A 289 -16.68 2.39 -24.59
CA GLN A 289 -15.34 2.91 -24.20
C GLN A 289 -14.20 1.99 -24.67
N LYS A 290 -14.48 1.02 -25.54
CA LYS A 290 -13.52 -0.02 -25.94
C LYS A 290 -12.21 0.55 -26.49
N ASP A 291 -12.29 1.55 -27.37
CA ASP A 291 -11.11 2.14 -27.99
C ASP A 291 -10.25 2.92 -26.99
N PHE A 292 -10.88 3.70 -26.11
CA PHE A 292 -10.20 4.40 -25.01
C PHE A 292 -9.50 3.42 -24.07
N VAL A 293 -10.18 2.33 -23.68
CA VAL A 293 -9.58 1.29 -22.84
C VAL A 293 -8.42 0.59 -23.54
N VAL A 294 -8.51 0.33 -24.84
CA VAL A 294 -7.39 -0.25 -25.61
C VAL A 294 -6.17 0.67 -25.60
N LYS A 295 -6.35 1.98 -25.82
CA LYS A 295 -5.27 2.97 -25.74
C LYS A 295 -4.67 3.02 -24.34
N TRP A 296 -5.53 3.11 -23.33
CA TRP A 296 -5.10 3.12 -21.92
C TRP A 296 -4.27 1.87 -21.56
N ILE A 297 -4.71 0.68 -21.97
CA ILE A 297 -3.95 -0.58 -21.77
C ILE A 297 -2.59 -0.53 -22.49
N LYS A 298 -2.52 0.06 -23.69
CA LYS A 298 -1.27 0.19 -24.46
C LYS A 298 -0.25 1.08 -23.76
N VAL A 299 -0.69 2.09 -23.01
CA VAL A 299 0.20 2.94 -22.20
C VAL A 299 0.58 2.28 -20.89
N VAL A 300 -0.40 1.76 -20.15
CA VAL A 300 -0.18 1.26 -18.78
C VAL A 300 0.58 -0.05 -18.74
N CYS A 301 0.27 -1.00 -19.62
CA CYS A 301 0.94 -2.31 -19.60
C CYS A 301 2.47 -2.19 -19.72
N PRO A 302 3.04 -1.46 -20.70
CA PRO A 302 4.49 -1.29 -20.79
C PRO A 302 5.13 -0.65 -19.56
N LEU A 303 4.43 0.17 -18.77
CA LEU A 303 5.01 0.77 -17.57
C LEU A 303 5.32 -0.26 -16.48
N PHE A 304 4.54 -1.34 -16.41
CA PHE A 304 4.64 -2.35 -15.34
C PHE A 304 5.03 -3.75 -15.84
N LEU A 305 4.95 -3.99 -17.14
CA LEU A 305 5.48 -5.19 -17.78
C LEU A 305 6.88 -4.88 -18.28
N ASP A 306 7.89 -5.32 -17.54
CA ASP A 306 9.25 -5.31 -18.06
C ASP A 306 9.29 -6.11 -19.36
N LYS A 307 9.77 -5.46 -20.42
CA LYS A 307 10.33 -6.18 -21.57
C LYS A 307 11.64 -6.80 -21.08
N LYS A 308 11.55 -8.01 -20.51
CA LYS A 308 12.72 -8.88 -20.38
C LYS A 308 13.31 -9.17 -21.74
#